data_AF-A0A948E1T3-F1
#
_entry.id   AF-A0A948E1T3-F1
#
_cell.length_a   1.000
_cell.length_b   1.000
_cell.length_c   1.000
_cell.angle_alpha   90.00
_cell.angle_beta   90.00
_cell.angle_gamma   90.00
#
_symmetry.space_group_name_H-M   'P 1'
#
loop_
_entity.id
_entity.type
_entity.pdbx_description
1 polymer ?
#
loop_
_entity_poly.entity_id
_entity_poly.type
_entity_poly.pdbx_seq_one_letter_code
_entity_poly.pdbx_strand_id
1 'polypeptide(L)'
;MKLSEKKKILHSITSEMNDFYDNGTLLIYKPLDRILRGVCLEESREPDKVYVWAFIQPLYIPQTTEVFNFGKRLGGGCASWGTTESGVISRLVSEEGLPYLNTISGPEDFIKWKQSDILYTQQVIAYSLVVIGNYSDGLFALRRLMDLIPKDLDYDYLLLLKEQVAHLTHLCETNPEKAQALLKQWELFTRSSLRLPLK
;
A
#
# COMPACT_ATOMS: atom_id res chain seq x y z
N MET A 1 19.91 -12.16 4.90
CA MET A 1 19.62 -13.29 3.99
C MET A 1 20.54 -13.22 2.77
N LYS A 2 21.02 -14.36 2.24
CA LYS A 2 21.85 -14.33 1.01
C LYS A 2 20.98 -14.04 -0.20
N LEU A 3 21.51 -13.29 -1.17
CA LEU A 3 20.80 -12.97 -2.42
C LEU A 3 20.33 -14.23 -3.15
N SER A 4 21.10 -15.31 -3.11
CA SER A 4 20.74 -16.60 -3.72
C SER A 4 19.52 -17.25 -3.06
N GLU A 5 19.37 -17.13 -1.74
CA GLU A 5 18.23 -17.67 -1.00
C GLU A 5 16.97 -16.87 -1.32
N LYS A 6 17.09 -15.53 -1.29
CA LYS A 6 16.01 -14.64 -1.72
C LYS A 6 15.52 -14.99 -3.12
N LYS A 7 16.43 -15.09 -4.09
CA LYS A 7 16.10 -15.47 -5.48
C LYS A 7 15.38 -16.82 -5.58
N LYS A 8 15.76 -17.81 -4.78
CA LYS A 8 15.08 -19.11 -4.74
C LYS A 8 13.64 -19.00 -4.24
N ILE A 9 13.41 -18.24 -3.16
CA ILE A 9 12.06 -18.00 -2.64
C ILE A 9 11.21 -17.27 -3.68
N LEU A 10 11.72 -16.17 -4.24
CA LEU A 10 11.02 -15.39 -5.26
C LEU A 10 10.69 -16.23 -6.50
N HIS A 11 11.64 -17.06 -6.95
CA HIS A 11 11.42 -17.98 -8.07
C HIS A 11 10.32 -19.01 -7.76
N SER A 12 10.33 -19.61 -6.57
CA SER A 12 9.30 -20.58 -6.16
C SER A 12 7.89 -19.96 -6.20
N ILE A 13 7.76 -18.73 -5.72
CA ILE A 13 6.47 -18.00 -5.75
C ILE A 13 6.05 -17.72 -7.20
N THR A 14 6.96 -17.17 -7.99
CA THR A 14 6.66 -16.77 -9.37
C THR A 14 6.49 -17.95 -10.34
N SER A 15 7.05 -19.12 -10.05
CA SER A 15 6.83 -20.33 -10.86
C SER A 15 5.47 -20.99 -10.61
N GLU A 16 4.89 -20.79 -9.42
CA GLU A 16 3.57 -21.32 -9.06
C GLU A 16 2.44 -20.31 -9.33
N MET A 17 2.75 -19.00 -9.34
CA MET A 17 1.76 -17.93 -9.43
C MET A 17 2.14 -16.90 -10.51
N ASN A 18 1.50 -16.99 -11.68
CA ASN A 18 1.78 -16.16 -12.86
C ASN A 18 1.40 -14.67 -12.70
N ASP A 19 0.62 -14.34 -11.68
CA ASP A 19 0.16 -12.98 -11.39
C ASP A 19 1.20 -12.14 -10.67
N PHE A 20 2.30 -12.74 -10.20
CA PHE A 20 3.39 -11.99 -9.60
C PHE A 20 4.48 -11.66 -10.62
N TYR A 21 5.16 -10.53 -10.40
CA TYR A 21 6.45 -10.25 -11.04
C TYR A 21 7.44 -9.68 -10.03
N ASP A 22 8.71 -9.98 -10.25
CA ASP A 22 9.82 -9.52 -9.41
C ASP A 22 10.11 -8.02 -9.66
N ASN A 23 10.13 -7.24 -8.59
CA ASN A 23 10.56 -5.85 -8.57
C ASN A 23 11.72 -5.63 -7.57
N GLY A 24 12.65 -6.58 -7.54
CA GLY A 24 13.86 -6.55 -6.72
C GLY A 24 13.60 -6.92 -5.26
N THR A 25 13.11 -5.96 -4.47
CA THR A 25 12.83 -6.21 -3.05
C THR A 25 11.47 -6.82 -2.80
N LEU A 26 10.55 -6.69 -3.76
CA LEU A 26 9.13 -7.04 -3.67
C LEU A 26 8.73 -7.98 -4.80
N LEU A 27 7.70 -8.79 -4.55
CA LEU A 27 6.89 -9.40 -5.60
C LEU A 27 5.60 -8.61 -5.76
N ILE A 28 5.36 -8.08 -6.94
CA ILE A 28 4.18 -7.27 -7.24
C ILE A 28 3.10 -8.14 -7.84
N TYR A 29 1.90 -8.10 -7.26
CA TYR A 29 0.71 -8.79 -7.73
C TYR A 29 -0.03 -7.96 -8.78
N LYS A 30 -0.36 -8.58 -9.92
CA LYS A 30 -1.05 -7.95 -11.04
C LYS A 30 -2.58 -7.95 -10.85
N PRO A 31 -3.30 -7.01 -11.50
CA PRO A 31 -2.77 -5.83 -12.18
C PRO A 31 -2.18 -4.80 -11.18
N LEU A 32 -1.18 -4.04 -11.66
CA LEU A 32 -0.66 -2.86 -10.98
C LEU A 32 -1.41 -1.62 -11.48
N ASP A 33 -2.58 -1.37 -10.89
CA ASP A 33 -3.40 -0.22 -11.22
C ASP A 33 -3.10 0.96 -10.28
N ARG A 34 -4.11 1.51 -9.61
CA ARG A 34 -3.97 2.61 -8.65
C ARG A 34 -3.52 2.15 -7.26
N ILE A 35 -3.35 0.85 -7.09
CA ILE A 35 -3.01 0.20 -5.83
C ILE A 35 -1.86 -0.77 -6.10
N LEU A 36 -0.77 -0.57 -5.36
CA LEU A 36 0.33 -1.51 -5.29
C LEU A 36 -0.06 -2.63 -4.33
N ARG A 37 -0.01 -3.87 -4.80
CA ARG A 37 -0.29 -5.08 -4.03
C ARG A 37 0.91 -5.98 -4.19
N GLY A 38 1.35 -6.61 -3.11
CA GLY A 38 2.53 -7.44 -3.23
C GLY A 38 2.92 -8.19 -1.98
N VAL A 39 4.02 -8.93 -2.13
CA VAL A 39 4.69 -9.66 -1.07
C VAL A 39 6.07 -9.07 -0.86
N CYS A 40 6.45 -8.84 0.40
CA CYS A 40 7.77 -8.41 0.79
C CYS A 40 8.43 -9.48 1.68
N LEU A 41 9.70 -9.77 1.39
CA LEU A 41 10.55 -10.62 2.20
C LEU A 41 11.46 -9.73 3.05
N GLU A 42 11.13 -9.61 4.34
CA GLU A 42 11.86 -8.80 5.31
C GLU A 42 12.82 -9.69 6.11
N GLU A 43 14.07 -9.24 6.27
CA GLU A 43 15.06 -10.00 7.04
C GLU A 43 14.70 -10.06 8.52
N SER A 44 14.86 -11.23 9.14
CA SER A 44 14.69 -11.38 10.58
C SER A 44 16.01 -11.10 11.32
N ARG A 45 15.95 -11.06 12.67
CA ARG A 45 17.17 -11.02 13.50
C ARG A 45 18.00 -12.31 13.40
N GLU A 46 17.37 -13.43 13.06
CA GLU A 46 18.02 -14.71 12.78
C GLU A 46 18.44 -14.73 11.29
N PRO A 47 19.73 -14.89 10.97
CA PRO A 47 20.25 -14.70 9.60
C PRO A 47 19.64 -15.64 8.54
N ASP A 48 19.16 -16.80 8.98
CA ASP A 48 18.58 -17.86 8.17
C ASP A 48 17.05 -17.82 8.15
N LYS A 49 16.42 -16.80 8.74
CA LYS A 49 14.97 -16.63 8.75
C LYS A 49 14.50 -15.32 8.12
N VAL A 50 13.27 -15.34 7.62
CA VAL A 50 12.62 -14.24 6.92
C VAL A 50 11.18 -14.05 7.40
N TYR A 51 10.72 -12.80 7.47
CA TYR A 51 9.31 -12.46 7.58
C TYR A 51 8.71 -12.31 6.20
N VAL A 52 7.52 -12.89 6.01
CA VAL A 52 6.77 -12.80 4.75
C VAL A 52 5.58 -11.88 4.97
N TRP A 53 5.59 -10.73 4.32
CA TRP A 53 4.53 -9.74 4.38
C TRP A 53 3.70 -9.78 3.10
N ALA A 54 2.37 -9.79 3.22
CA ALA A 54 1.50 -9.35 2.13
C ALA A 54 1.03 -7.92 2.44
N PHE A 55 1.07 -7.02 1.46
CA PHE A 55 0.76 -5.61 1.68
C PHE A 55 0.02 -4.97 0.51
N ILE A 56 -0.70 -3.91 0.83
CA ILE A 56 -1.54 -3.13 -0.07
C ILE A 56 -1.22 -1.64 0.18
N GLN A 57 -0.92 -0.90 -0.87
CA GLN A 57 -0.54 0.51 -0.78
C GLN A 57 -1.23 1.30 -1.91
N PRO A 58 -2.07 2.30 -1.60
CA PRO A 58 -2.61 3.18 -2.63
C PRO A 58 -1.49 4.04 -3.22
N LEU A 59 -1.44 4.14 -4.54
CA LEU A 59 -0.40 4.88 -5.24
C LEU A 59 -0.71 6.37 -5.33
N TYR A 60 -1.99 6.75 -5.25
CA TYR A 60 -2.45 8.15 -5.25
C TYR A 60 -2.24 8.88 -3.91
N ILE A 61 -1.48 8.30 -2.99
CA ILE A 61 -0.93 8.98 -1.80
C ILE A 61 0.57 9.16 -2.04
N PRO A 62 1.12 10.40 -1.97
CA PRO A 62 2.54 10.64 -2.14
C PRO A 62 3.37 9.85 -1.14
N GLN A 63 4.22 8.95 -1.63
CA GLN A 63 5.13 8.15 -0.81
C GLN A 63 6.44 7.95 -1.57
N THR A 64 7.56 7.98 -0.86
CA THR A 64 8.89 7.71 -1.42
C THR A 64 9.40 6.31 -1.09
N THR A 65 8.72 5.60 -0.19
CA THR A 65 9.05 4.26 0.27
C THR A 65 7.80 3.39 0.35
N GLU A 66 8.00 2.08 0.40
CA GLU A 66 6.94 1.13 0.69
C GLU A 66 6.42 1.33 2.12
N VAL A 67 5.10 1.32 2.28
CA VAL A 67 4.46 1.41 3.59
C VAL A 67 3.57 0.19 3.81
N PHE A 68 3.68 -0.40 5.01
CA PHE A 68 3.01 -1.65 5.38
C PHE A 68 1.78 -1.41 6.28
N ASN A 69 1.16 -0.22 6.19
CA ASN A 69 0.00 0.15 7.00
C ASN A 69 -1.23 -0.71 6.70
N PHE A 70 -1.40 -1.15 5.45
CA PHE A 70 -2.29 -2.25 5.07
C PHE A 70 -1.46 -3.48 4.71
N GLY A 71 -0.62 -3.89 5.65
CA GLY A 71 0.17 -5.10 5.58
C GLY A 71 -0.26 -6.10 6.65
N LYS A 72 -0.07 -7.38 6.34
CA LYS A 72 -0.09 -8.45 7.35
C LYS A 72 1.11 -9.38 7.16
N ARG A 73 1.63 -9.88 8.28
CA ARG A 73 2.57 -11.00 8.27
C ARG A 73 1.81 -12.29 8.00
N LEU A 74 2.29 -13.08 7.04
CA LEU A 74 1.72 -14.38 6.71
C LEU A 74 2.19 -15.43 7.73
N GLY A 75 1.28 -16.34 8.12
CA GLY A 75 1.48 -17.29 9.22
C GLY A 75 1.17 -16.70 10.60
N GLY A 76 0.87 -15.39 10.67
CA GLY A 76 0.40 -14.70 11.87
C GLY A 76 1.50 -14.27 12.87
N GLY A 77 1.20 -13.23 13.64
CA GLY A 77 2.01 -12.76 14.77
C GLY A 77 3.48 -12.48 14.42
N CYS A 78 4.38 -13.18 15.10
CA CYS A 78 5.84 -13.09 14.91
C CYS A 78 6.41 -14.28 14.11
N ALA A 79 5.58 -14.97 13.32
CA ALA A 79 6.03 -16.10 12.51
C ALA A 79 7.15 -15.68 11.55
N SER A 80 8.22 -16.46 11.52
CA SER A 80 9.33 -16.33 10.59
C SER A 80 9.66 -17.70 10.01
N TRP A 81 10.18 -17.70 8.79
CA TRP A 81 10.35 -18.91 7.99
C TRP A 81 11.81 -19.08 7.63
N GLY A 82 12.29 -20.32 7.59
CA GLY A 82 13.63 -20.64 7.12
C GLY A 82 13.80 -20.21 5.67
N THR A 83 14.93 -19.59 5.36
CA THR A 83 15.30 -19.14 4.00
C THR A 83 15.44 -20.29 3.00
N THR A 84 15.56 -21.53 3.49
CA THR A 84 15.57 -22.77 2.71
C THR A 84 14.16 -23.33 2.45
N GLU A 85 13.12 -22.84 3.13
CA GLU A 85 11.75 -23.33 3.08
C GLU A 85 10.92 -22.70 1.95
N SER A 86 11.54 -22.47 0.79
CA SER A 86 10.93 -21.77 -0.36
C SER A 86 9.54 -22.31 -0.77
N GLY A 87 9.35 -23.64 -0.78
CA GLY A 87 8.04 -24.25 -1.08
C GLY A 87 6.97 -24.01 -0.02
N VAL A 88 7.36 -23.92 1.27
CA VAL A 88 6.43 -23.57 2.35
C VAL A 88 6.02 -22.11 2.23
N ILE A 89 6.98 -21.22 1.96
CA ILE A 89 6.72 -19.80 1.74
C ILE A 89 5.83 -19.59 0.51
N SER A 90 6.06 -20.33 -0.58
CA SER A 90 5.21 -20.26 -1.78
C SER A 90 3.77 -20.64 -1.48
N ARG A 91 3.58 -21.77 -0.78
CA ARG A 91 2.25 -22.21 -0.34
C ARG A 91 1.58 -21.19 0.56
N LEU A 92 2.31 -20.62 1.51
CA LEU A 92 1.82 -19.58 2.42
C LEU A 92 1.35 -18.33 1.66
N VAL A 93 2.13 -17.89 0.67
CA VAL A 93 1.73 -16.78 -0.21
C VAL A 93 0.47 -17.12 -0.99
N SER A 94 0.34 -18.35 -1.49
CA SER A 94 -0.86 -18.80 -2.19
C SER A 94 -2.10 -18.90 -1.28
N GLU A 95 -1.96 -19.48 -0.09
CA GLU A 95 -3.08 -19.81 0.80
C GLU A 95 -3.53 -18.62 1.66
N GLU A 96 -2.63 -17.71 2.03
CA GLU A 96 -2.93 -16.57 2.89
C GLU A 96 -2.68 -15.21 2.23
N GLY A 97 -1.64 -15.12 1.41
CA GLY A 97 -1.22 -13.89 0.75
C GLY A 97 -2.20 -13.49 -0.34
N LEU A 98 -2.46 -14.37 -1.31
CA LEU A 98 -3.37 -14.11 -2.43
C LEU A 98 -4.79 -13.76 -1.97
N PRO A 99 -5.44 -14.51 -1.06
CA PRO A 99 -6.75 -14.09 -0.54
C PRO A 99 -6.73 -12.70 0.08
N TYR A 100 -5.65 -12.33 0.77
CA TYR A 100 -5.51 -10.99 1.33
C TYR A 100 -5.31 -9.91 0.27
N LEU A 101 -4.42 -10.11 -0.70
CA LEU A 101 -4.19 -9.14 -1.78
C LEU A 101 -5.43 -8.92 -2.65
N ASN A 102 -6.36 -9.88 -2.67
CA ASN A 102 -7.64 -9.76 -3.35
C ASN A 102 -8.73 -9.06 -2.54
N THR A 103 -8.48 -8.68 -1.28
CA THR A 103 -9.46 -7.94 -0.47
C THR A 103 -9.62 -6.49 -0.89
N ILE A 104 -8.59 -5.90 -1.48
CA ILE A 104 -8.61 -4.54 -2.04
C ILE A 104 -8.02 -4.62 -3.44
N SER A 105 -8.86 -4.43 -4.44
CA SER A 105 -8.49 -4.41 -5.85
C SER A 105 -8.53 -3.00 -6.44
N GLY A 106 -9.39 -2.13 -5.88
CA GLY A 106 -9.56 -0.76 -6.31
C GLY A 106 -9.83 0.21 -5.14
N PRO A 107 -9.77 1.54 -5.41
CA PRO A 107 -10.05 2.56 -4.41
C PRO A 107 -11.42 2.38 -3.71
N GLU A 108 -12.42 1.86 -4.42
CA GLU A 108 -13.74 1.54 -3.90
C GLU A 108 -13.74 0.53 -2.75
N ASP A 109 -12.75 -0.37 -2.70
CA ASP A 109 -12.65 -1.38 -1.65
C ASP A 109 -12.12 -0.77 -0.34
N PHE A 110 -11.26 0.25 -0.42
CA PHE A 110 -10.81 0.99 0.77
C PHE A 110 -11.94 1.69 1.50
N ILE A 111 -12.97 2.16 0.78
CA ILE A 111 -14.12 2.84 1.37
C ILE A 111 -14.95 1.88 2.24
N LYS A 112 -14.99 0.60 1.83
CA LYS A 112 -15.69 -0.48 2.55
C LYS A 112 -14.83 -1.10 3.64
N TRP A 113 -13.53 -0.82 3.66
CA TRP A 113 -12.62 -1.35 4.67
C TRP A 113 -13.05 -0.88 6.05
N LYS A 114 -12.92 -1.76 7.04
CA LYS A 114 -13.36 -1.49 8.42
C LYS A 114 -12.82 -0.15 8.89
N GLN A 115 -13.73 0.80 9.12
CA GLN A 115 -13.37 2.13 9.57
C GLN A 115 -12.62 2.03 10.90
N SER A 116 -11.42 2.61 10.93
CA SER A 116 -10.60 2.77 12.13
C SER A 116 -10.29 4.24 12.29
N ASP A 117 -10.21 4.75 13.52
CA ASP A 117 -9.76 6.13 13.77
C ASP A 117 -8.25 6.34 13.57
N ILE A 118 -7.55 5.35 12.99
CA ILE A 118 -6.17 5.49 12.55
C ILE A 118 -6.10 6.49 11.41
N LEU A 119 -5.27 7.53 11.60
CA LEU A 119 -5.14 8.66 10.70
C LEU A 119 -4.87 8.26 9.24
N TYR A 120 -3.95 7.32 9.02
CA TYR A 120 -3.62 6.84 7.67
C TYR A 120 -4.82 6.14 6.99
N THR A 121 -5.58 5.33 7.73
CA THR A 121 -6.79 4.69 7.18
C THR A 121 -7.81 5.74 6.75
N GLN A 122 -8.01 6.79 7.54
CA GLN A 122 -8.92 7.90 7.21
C GLN A 122 -8.43 8.69 5.99
N GLN A 123 -7.12 8.92 5.87
CA GLN A 123 -6.51 9.51 4.66
C GLN A 123 -6.84 8.71 3.42
N VAL A 124 -6.63 7.39 3.48
CA VAL A 124 -6.84 6.50 2.34
C VAL A 124 -8.31 6.48 1.94
N ILE A 125 -9.25 6.41 2.89
CA ILE A 125 -10.69 6.49 2.62
C ILE A 125 -11.05 7.81 1.94
N ALA A 126 -10.62 8.93 2.51
CA ALA A 126 -10.93 10.26 1.98
C ALA A 126 -10.42 10.44 0.54
N TYR A 127 -9.17 10.04 0.28
CA TYR A 127 -8.56 10.18 -1.05
C TYR A 127 -9.21 9.21 -2.04
N SER A 128 -9.59 8.01 -1.60
CA SER A 128 -10.27 7.02 -2.44
C SER A 128 -11.64 7.51 -2.91
N LEU A 129 -12.41 8.16 -2.03
CA LEU A 129 -13.70 8.79 -2.38
C LEU A 129 -13.53 9.85 -3.47
N VAL A 130 -12.52 10.71 -3.33
CA VAL A 130 -12.19 11.71 -4.35
C VAL A 130 -11.76 11.02 -5.64
N VAL A 131 -10.86 10.02 -5.58
CA VAL A 131 -10.37 9.27 -6.74
C VAL A 131 -11.51 8.68 -7.58
N ILE A 132 -12.57 8.13 -6.96
CA ILE A 132 -13.72 7.55 -7.67
C ILE A 132 -14.76 8.60 -8.11
N GLY A 133 -14.51 9.89 -7.86
CA GLY A 133 -15.40 10.98 -8.24
C GLY A 133 -16.56 11.23 -7.27
N ASN A 134 -16.58 10.58 -6.11
CA ASN A 134 -17.58 10.86 -5.07
C ASN A 134 -17.14 12.06 -4.22
N TYR A 135 -17.21 13.25 -4.82
CA TYR A 135 -16.66 14.47 -4.22
C TYR A 135 -17.42 14.94 -2.97
N SER A 136 -18.73 14.70 -2.88
CA SER A 136 -19.51 15.09 -1.70
C SER A 136 -19.03 14.35 -0.46
N ASP A 137 -18.99 13.01 -0.53
CA ASP A 137 -18.52 12.19 0.58
C ASP A 137 -17.01 12.35 0.80
N GLY A 138 -16.24 12.52 -0.29
CA GLY A 138 -14.81 12.80 -0.22
C GLY A 138 -14.51 14.10 0.53
N LEU A 139 -15.25 15.17 0.26
CA LEU A 139 -15.10 16.45 0.95
C LEU A 139 -15.44 16.34 2.44
N PHE A 140 -16.52 15.62 2.77
CA PHE A 140 -16.87 15.33 4.16
C PHE A 140 -15.75 14.56 4.88
N ALA A 141 -15.22 13.50 4.24
CA ALA A 141 -14.14 12.69 4.79
C ALA A 141 -12.83 13.48 4.95
N LEU A 142 -12.47 14.36 3.99
CA LEU A 142 -11.29 15.21 4.06
C LEU A 142 -11.37 16.22 5.22
N ARG A 143 -12.56 16.81 5.46
CA ARG A 143 -12.77 17.71 6.60
C ARG A 143 -12.66 16.97 7.93
N ARG A 144 -13.29 15.79 8.04
CA ARG A 144 -13.13 14.92 9.22
C ARG A 144 -11.66 14.55 9.45
N LEU A 145 -10.93 14.22 8.39
CA LEU A 145 -9.50 13.91 8.48
C LEU A 145 -8.70 15.10 9.01
N MET A 146 -9.00 16.32 8.54
CA MET A 146 -8.37 17.55 9.06
C MET A 146 -8.58 17.71 10.56
N ASP A 147 -9.78 17.38 11.07
CA ASP A 147 -10.10 17.44 12.50
C ASP A 147 -9.35 16.39 13.33
N LEU A 148 -8.95 15.26 12.72
CA LEU A 148 -8.18 14.20 13.37
C LEU A 148 -6.68 14.48 13.42
N ILE A 149 -6.16 15.40 12.59
CA ILE A 149 -4.75 15.76 12.61
C ILE A 149 -4.47 16.57 13.89
N PRO A 150 -3.52 16.16 14.75
CA PRO A 150 -3.18 16.90 15.96
C PRO A 150 -2.83 18.37 15.67
N LYS A 151 -3.26 19.29 16.53
CA LYS A 151 -2.99 20.73 16.36
C LYS A 151 -1.55 21.10 16.69
N ASP A 152 -0.99 20.43 17.69
CA ASP A 152 0.38 20.60 18.13
C ASP A 152 1.27 19.63 17.32
N LEU A 153 1.80 20.15 16.22
CA LEU A 153 2.54 19.37 15.23
C LEU A 153 4.04 19.42 15.55
N ASP A 154 4.61 18.30 15.98
CA ASP A 154 6.06 18.12 16.18
C ASP A 154 6.67 17.12 15.19
N TYR A 155 5.89 16.70 14.17
CA TYR A 155 6.31 15.72 13.18
C TYR A 155 6.11 16.25 11.76
N ASP A 156 7.18 16.30 10.98
CA ASP A 156 7.19 16.78 9.59
C ASP A 156 6.14 16.10 8.71
N TYR A 157 5.91 14.79 8.91
CA TYR A 157 4.94 14.04 8.13
C TYR A 157 3.49 14.51 8.38
N LEU A 158 3.17 14.99 9.59
CA LEU A 158 1.83 15.49 9.91
C LEU A 158 1.61 16.89 9.34
N LEU A 159 2.66 17.73 9.28
CA LEU A 159 2.62 19.02 8.59
C LEU A 159 2.34 18.82 7.10
N LEU A 160 3.11 17.95 6.45
CA LEU A 160 2.92 17.61 5.04
C LEU A 160 1.52 17.04 4.77
N LEU A 161 1.05 16.11 5.62
CA LEU A 161 -0.29 15.57 5.51
C LEU A 161 -1.35 16.68 5.59
N LYS A 162 -1.23 17.59 6.56
CA LYS A 162 -2.16 18.71 6.73
C LYS A 162 -2.22 19.60 5.49
N GLU A 163 -1.07 19.95 4.91
CA GLU A 163 -1.00 20.73 3.67
C GLU A 163 -1.66 20.00 2.50
N GLN A 164 -1.37 18.71 2.34
CA GLN A 164 -1.97 17.88 1.29
C GLN A 164 -3.50 17.81 1.42
N VAL A 165 -4.02 17.55 2.62
CA VAL A 165 -5.46 17.46 2.88
C VAL A 165 -6.12 18.82 2.63
N ALA A 166 -5.54 19.92 3.11
CA ALA A 166 -6.06 21.27 2.89
C ALA A 166 -6.13 21.62 1.40
N HIS A 167 -5.06 21.34 0.66
CA HIS A 167 -5.00 21.61 -0.78
C HIS A 167 -6.02 20.77 -1.55
N LEU A 168 -6.10 19.47 -1.27
CA LEU A 168 -7.07 18.59 -1.94
C LEU A 168 -8.52 18.99 -1.60
N THR A 169 -8.79 19.38 -0.35
CA THR A 169 -10.10 19.89 0.09
C THR A 169 -10.50 21.12 -0.73
N HIS A 170 -9.61 22.11 -0.82
CA HIS A 170 -9.86 23.33 -1.59
C HIS A 170 -10.12 23.04 -3.07
N LEU A 171 -9.37 22.13 -3.68
CA LEU A 171 -9.60 21.73 -5.07
C LEU A 171 -10.93 20.99 -5.24
N CYS A 172 -11.32 20.11 -4.30
CA CYS A 172 -12.63 19.45 -4.37
C CYS A 172 -13.79 20.44 -4.32
N GLU A 173 -13.66 21.54 -3.57
CA GLU A 173 -14.68 22.58 -3.46
C GLU A 173 -14.77 23.49 -4.70
N THR A 174 -13.62 23.82 -5.29
CA THR A 174 -13.53 24.86 -6.32
C THR A 174 -13.38 24.32 -7.73
N ASN A 175 -12.73 23.16 -7.89
CA ASN A 175 -12.44 22.56 -9.18
C ASN A 175 -12.14 21.05 -9.05
N PRO A 176 -13.18 20.19 -9.05
CA PRO A 176 -13.03 18.74 -8.90
C PRO A 176 -12.11 18.09 -9.96
N GLU A 177 -12.06 18.63 -11.18
CA GLU A 177 -11.16 18.14 -12.23
C GLU A 177 -9.68 18.35 -11.85
N LYS A 178 -9.35 19.50 -11.25
CA LYS A 178 -7.99 19.75 -10.73
C LYS A 178 -7.67 18.85 -9.53
N ALA A 179 -8.65 18.52 -8.68
CA ALA A 179 -8.46 17.55 -7.60
C ALA A 179 -8.09 16.16 -8.15
N GLN A 180 -8.78 15.70 -9.19
CA GLN A 180 -8.44 14.46 -9.90
C GLN A 180 -7.04 14.51 -10.52
N ALA A 181 -6.70 15.63 -11.17
CA ALA A 181 -5.39 15.82 -11.78
C ALA A 181 -4.27 15.77 -10.72
N LEU A 182 -4.48 16.37 -9.55
CA LEU A 182 -3.54 16.32 -8.42
C LEU A 182 -3.32 14.88 -7.94
N LEU A 183 -4.39 14.12 -7.72
CA LEU A 183 -4.27 12.72 -7.29
C LEU A 183 -3.56 11.85 -8.34
N LYS A 184 -3.77 12.12 -9.63
CA LYS A 184 -3.03 11.47 -10.72
C LYS A 184 -1.55 11.86 -10.73
N GLN A 185 -1.22 13.11 -10.44
CA GLN A 185 0.18 13.54 -10.31
C GLN A 185 0.86 12.85 -9.12
N TRP A 186 0.16 12.73 -8.00
CA TRP A 186 0.64 11.98 -6.83
C TRP A 186 0.83 10.50 -7.15
N GLU A 187 -0.09 9.88 -7.89
CA GLU A 187 0.04 8.51 -8.40
C GLU A 187 1.33 8.32 -9.21
N LEU A 188 1.61 9.23 -10.14
CA LEU A 188 2.84 9.19 -10.94
C LEU A 188 4.10 9.41 -10.10
N PHE A 189 4.06 10.36 -9.16
CA PHE A 189 5.16 10.63 -8.24
C PHE A 189 5.50 9.40 -7.39
N THR A 190 4.50 8.78 -6.78
CA THR A 190 4.70 7.59 -5.95
C THR A 190 5.21 6.42 -6.79
N ARG A 191 4.64 6.19 -7.98
CA ARG A 191 5.12 5.12 -8.88
C ARG A 191 6.59 5.31 -9.26
N SER A 192 6.97 6.54 -9.64
CA SER A 192 8.36 6.86 -9.96
C SER A 192 9.28 6.67 -8.75
N SER A 193 8.86 7.10 -7.56
CA SER A 193 9.66 7.00 -6.33
C SER A 193 9.90 5.54 -5.93
N LEU A 194 8.89 4.69 -6.10
CA LEU A 194 8.94 3.25 -5.84
C LEU A 194 9.50 2.43 -7.02
N ARG A 195 9.98 3.10 -8.08
CA ARG A 195 10.55 2.47 -9.29
C ARG A 195 9.59 1.47 -9.95
N LEU A 196 8.29 1.78 -9.90
CA LEU A 196 7.24 1.00 -10.54
C LEU A 196 7.11 1.37 -12.01
N PRO A 197 6.69 0.44 -12.90
CA PRO A 197 6.46 0.76 -14.30
C PRO A 197 5.40 1.86 -14.41
N LEU A 198 5.60 2.80 -15.34
CA LEU A 198 4.58 3.81 -15.67
C LEU A 198 3.47 3.17 -16.52
N LYS A 199 2.29 3.78 -16.51
CA LYS A 199 1.10 3.33 -17.26
C LYS A 199 1.00 4.16 -18.52
#